data_AF-A0A5K1HKK0-F1
#
_entry.id   AF-A0A5K1HKK0-F1
#
_cell.length_a   1.000
_cell.length_b   1.000
_cell.length_c   1.000
_cell.angle_alpha   90.00
_cell.angle_beta   90.00
_cell.angle_gamma   90.00
#
_symmetry.space_group_name_H-M   'P 1'
#
loop_
_entity.id
_entity.type
_entity.pdbx_description
1 polymer ?
#
loop_
_entity_poly.entity_id
_entity_poly.type
_entity_poly.pdbx_seq_one_letter_code
_entity_poly.pdbx_strand_id
1 'polypeptide(L)'
;IDFLKYDNCHNEGLSPKFRYPVMRDALNKTGRRIYFSMCEWGRERPYTWAKPIANSWRTTVDIKDVYLSFVHNLEHQVGLSSYAGPGSWNDPDMLEVGNGGMTHEEYQSHFSLWAAMKAPLLIGCALKNISNATLSILGNEEIIAINQDPLGVQADLLERE
;
A
#
# COMPACT_ATOMS: atom_id res chain seq x y z
N ILE A 1 5.29 -8.58 18.27
CA ILE A 1 5.15 -8.34 16.82
C ILE A 1 3.66 -8.25 16.53
N ASP A 2 3.25 -7.18 15.85
CA ASP A 2 1.84 -6.85 15.60
C ASP A 2 1.55 -6.64 14.10
N PHE A 3 2.62 -6.59 13.30
CA PHE A 3 2.59 -6.42 11.85
C PHE A 3 3.72 -7.27 11.24
N LEU A 4 3.44 -7.97 10.14
CA LEU A 4 4.43 -8.66 9.33
C LEU A 4 4.27 -8.25 7.86
N LYS A 5 5.29 -7.60 7.30
CA LYS A 5 5.52 -7.54 5.85
C LYS A 5 6.20 -8.85 5.44
N TYR A 6 5.66 -9.55 4.44
CA TYR A 6 6.20 -10.84 4.00
C TYR A 6 6.53 -10.83 2.50
N ASP A 7 7.83 -10.73 2.23
CA ASP A 7 8.43 -10.58 0.90
C ASP A 7 8.32 -11.85 0.04
N ASN A 8 8.73 -11.74 -1.21
CA ASN A 8 8.64 -12.76 -2.24
C ASN A 8 9.99 -13.04 -2.94
N CYS A 9 11.08 -12.41 -2.50
CA CYS A 9 12.43 -12.80 -2.92
C CYS A 9 12.74 -14.27 -2.62
N HIS A 10 13.66 -14.88 -3.38
CA HIS A 10 14.17 -16.25 -3.16
C HIS A 10 13.10 -17.34 -2.97
N ASN A 11 11.98 -17.22 -3.69
CA ASN A 11 10.82 -18.11 -3.56
C ASN A 11 10.95 -19.51 -4.20
N GLU A 12 12.13 -19.90 -4.67
CA GLU A 12 12.39 -21.19 -5.34
C GLU A 12 11.48 -21.48 -6.54
N GLY A 13 10.90 -20.45 -7.17
CA GLY A 13 9.96 -20.58 -8.27
C GLY A 13 8.54 -20.98 -7.84
N LEU A 14 8.27 -21.12 -6.55
CA LEU A 14 6.96 -21.50 -6.03
C LEU A 14 5.96 -20.35 -6.09
N SER A 15 4.73 -20.65 -6.54
CA SER A 15 3.66 -19.66 -6.62
C SER A 15 3.34 -19.06 -5.24
N PRO A 16 3.12 -17.73 -5.16
CA PRO A 16 2.68 -17.07 -3.94
C PRO A 16 1.36 -17.66 -3.40
N LYS A 17 0.47 -18.13 -4.27
CA LYS A 17 -0.81 -18.75 -3.88
C LYS A 17 -0.66 -19.97 -2.98
N PHE A 18 0.47 -20.67 -3.08
CA PHE A 18 0.77 -21.81 -2.21
C PHE A 18 1.53 -21.41 -0.94
N ARG A 19 2.44 -20.44 -1.02
CA ARG A 19 3.33 -20.08 0.10
C ARG A 19 2.69 -19.14 1.12
N TYR A 20 1.93 -18.13 0.68
CA TYR A 20 1.34 -17.14 1.58
C TYR A 20 0.32 -17.73 2.57
N PRO A 21 -0.56 -18.68 2.18
CA PRO A 21 -1.45 -19.36 3.13
C PRO A 21 -0.70 -20.08 4.27
N VAL A 22 0.48 -20.65 3.99
CA VAL A 22 1.30 -21.33 5.00
C VAL A 22 1.74 -20.35 6.08
N MET A 23 2.18 -19.15 5.68
CA MET A 23 2.57 -18.11 6.64
C MET A 23 1.37 -17.57 7.42
N ARG A 24 0.22 -17.31 6.77
CA ARG A 24 -1.03 -16.94 7.44
C ARG A 24 -1.38 -17.95 8.54
N ASP A 25 -1.35 -19.25 8.22
CA ASP A 25 -1.70 -20.30 9.17
C ASP A 25 -0.71 -20.38 10.33
N ALA A 26 0.59 -20.16 10.07
CA ALA A 26 1.61 -20.07 11.10
C ALA A 26 1.36 -18.88 12.05
N LEU A 27 1.04 -17.70 11.50
CA LEU A 27 0.69 -16.51 12.30
C LEU A 27 -0.55 -16.77 13.17
N ASN A 28 -1.61 -17.34 12.59
CA ASN A 28 -2.84 -17.65 13.32
C ASN A 28 -2.60 -18.67 14.45
N LYS A 29 -1.74 -19.67 14.25
CA LYS A 29 -1.39 -20.67 15.28
C LYS A 29 -0.70 -20.08 16.50
N THR A 30 -0.11 -18.88 16.39
CA THR A 30 0.47 -18.20 17.56
C THR A 30 -0.59 -17.74 18.56
N GLY A 31 -1.87 -17.64 18.16
CA GLY A 31 -2.94 -17.06 18.95
C GLY A 31 -2.89 -15.53 19.07
N ARG A 32 -1.86 -14.87 18.50
CA ARG A 32 -1.75 -13.41 18.46
C ARG A 32 -2.32 -12.86 17.15
N ARG A 33 -3.09 -11.76 17.24
CA ARG A 33 -3.53 -11.01 16.06
C ARG A 33 -2.35 -10.21 15.51
N ILE A 34 -1.92 -10.53 14.29
CA ILE A 34 -0.79 -9.89 13.61
C ILE A 34 -1.31 -9.43 12.25
N TYR A 35 -1.15 -8.15 11.92
CA TYR A 35 -1.47 -7.63 10.60
C TYR A 35 -0.55 -8.29 9.57
N PHE A 36 -1.14 -8.92 8.55
CA PHE A 36 -0.36 -9.62 7.53
C PHE A 36 -0.38 -8.83 6.21
N SER A 37 0.78 -8.33 5.82
CA SER A 37 1.02 -7.56 4.59
C SER A 37 1.83 -8.40 3.62
N MET A 38 1.23 -8.74 2.47
CA MET A 38 1.87 -9.51 1.41
C MET A 38 2.68 -8.60 0.48
N CYS A 39 3.88 -9.04 0.11
CA CYS A 39 4.81 -8.28 -0.71
C CYS A 39 5.40 -9.14 -1.84
N GLU A 40 4.52 -9.49 -2.78
CA GLU A 40 4.76 -10.28 -3.99
C GLU A 40 4.75 -9.45 -5.28
N TRP A 41 4.66 -8.13 -5.13
CA TRP A 41 4.74 -7.14 -6.21
C TRP A 41 3.67 -7.30 -7.29
N GLY A 42 2.45 -7.67 -6.90
CA GLY A 42 1.35 -7.91 -7.84
C GLY A 42 1.44 -9.24 -8.61
N ARG A 43 2.45 -10.08 -8.33
CA ARG A 43 2.65 -11.37 -9.01
C ARG A 43 1.43 -12.27 -8.85
N GLU A 44 0.93 -12.78 -9.96
CA GLU A 44 -0.29 -13.59 -10.03
C GLU A 44 -1.55 -12.90 -9.51
N ARG A 45 -1.62 -11.56 -9.59
CA ARG A 45 -2.83 -10.74 -9.35
C ARG A 45 -3.43 -10.97 -7.95
N PRO A 46 -2.70 -10.63 -6.87
CA PRO A 46 -3.11 -10.93 -5.49
C PRO A 46 -4.46 -10.35 -5.10
N TYR A 47 -4.87 -9.23 -5.69
CA TYR A 47 -6.21 -8.67 -5.52
C TYR A 47 -7.35 -9.66 -5.84
N THR A 48 -7.10 -10.70 -6.66
CA THR A 48 -8.12 -11.73 -6.98
C THR A 48 -8.20 -12.89 -5.98
N TRP A 49 -7.25 -13.04 -5.04
CA TRP A 49 -7.16 -14.22 -4.18
C TRP A 49 -6.61 -14.00 -2.76
N ALA A 50 -6.01 -12.86 -2.45
CA ALA A 50 -5.34 -12.59 -1.18
C ALA A 50 -6.29 -12.17 -0.04
N LYS A 51 -7.52 -11.75 -0.35
CA LYS A 51 -8.54 -11.32 0.64
C LYS A 51 -8.77 -12.32 1.81
N PRO A 52 -8.93 -13.64 1.60
CA PRO A 52 -9.04 -14.60 2.70
C PRO A 52 -7.70 -14.95 3.38
N ILE A 53 -6.60 -14.29 2.99
CA ILE A 53 -5.24 -14.63 3.43
C ILE A 53 -4.60 -13.49 4.23
N ALA A 54 -4.71 -12.25 3.76
CA ALA A 54 -3.95 -11.12 4.27
C ALA A 54 -4.78 -9.84 4.41
N ASN A 55 -4.23 -8.89 5.16
CA ASN A 55 -4.84 -7.59 5.40
C ASN A 55 -4.47 -6.54 4.34
N SER A 56 -3.33 -6.72 3.69
CA SER A 56 -2.98 -5.98 2.47
C SER A 56 -2.08 -6.82 1.55
N TRP A 57 -1.99 -6.43 0.29
CA TRP A 57 -1.11 -7.06 -0.70
C TRP A 57 -0.55 -6.03 -1.67
N ARG A 58 0.76 -6.12 -1.94
CA ARG A 58 1.42 -5.27 -2.91
C ARG A 58 0.87 -5.54 -4.31
N THR A 59 0.42 -4.50 -4.99
CA THR A 59 -0.11 -4.59 -6.36
C THR A 59 0.93 -4.29 -7.44
N THR A 60 2.08 -3.74 -7.05
CA THR A 60 3.12 -3.22 -7.96
C THR A 60 4.54 -3.53 -7.46
N VAL A 61 5.53 -3.30 -8.31
CA VAL A 61 6.96 -3.27 -7.94
C VAL A 61 7.26 -2.15 -6.94
N ASP A 62 8.48 -2.14 -6.40
CA ASP A 62 8.89 -1.14 -5.43
C ASP A 62 8.82 0.26 -6.02
N ILE A 63 8.15 1.16 -5.29
CA ILE A 63 8.15 2.58 -5.60
C ILE A 63 9.56 3.15 -5.43
N LYS A 64 9.83 4.22 -6.15
CA LYS A 64 11.03 5.03 -6.02
C LYS A 64 10.60 6.47 -5.84
N ASP A 65 11.42 7.25 -5.14
CA ASP A 65 11.25 8.69 -4.97
C ASP A 65 11.54 9.47 -6.27
N VAL A 66 10.71 9.24 -7.28
CA VAL A 66 10.67 9.96 -8.56
C VAL A 66 9.23 9.94 -9.06
N TYR A 67 8.76 11.07 -9.60
CA TYR A 67 7.35 11.27 -10.00
C TYR A 67 6.83 10.17 -10.93
N LEU A 68 7.63 9.76 -11.91
CA LEU A 68 7.24 8.71 -12.86
C LEU A 68 7.02 7.34 -12.20
N SER A 69 7.72 7.03 -11.11
CA SER A 69 7.49 5.78 -10.37
C SER A 69 6.17 5.83 -9.59
N PHE A 70 5.85 6.99 -9.02
CA PHE A 70 4.55 7.23 -8.39
C PHE A 70 3.41 7.07 -9.41
N VAL A 71 3.50 7.74 -10.57
CA VAL A 71 2.49 7.65 -11.63
C VAL A 71 2.35 6.21 -12.13
N HIS A 72 3.46 5.50 -12.34
CA HIS A 72 3.42 4.09 -12.73
C HIS A 72 2.63 3.23 -11.73
N ASN A 73 2.86 3.38 -10.43
CA ASN A 73 2.14 2.61 -9.41
C ASN A 73 0.66 3.01 -9.30
N LEU A 74 0.36 4.30 -9.47
CA LEU A 74 -1.00 4.84 -9.51
C LEU A 74 -1.81 4.23 -10.66
N GLU A 75 -1.24 4.20 -11.88
CA GLU A 75 -1.91 3.64 -13.06
C GLU A 75 -2.26 2.15 -12.89
N HIS A 76 -1.46 1.41 -12.14
CA HIS A 76 -1.73 0.00 -11.84
C HIS A 76 -2.89 -0.21 -10.85
N GLN A 77 -3.42 0.84 -10.22
CA GLN A 77 -4.59 0.75 -9.36
C GLN A 77 -5.91 0.88 -10.13
N VAL A 78 -5.87 1.28 -11.41
CA VAL A 78 -7.06 1.45 -12.23
C VAL A 78 -7.82 0.12 -12.36
N GLY A 79 -9.11 0.14 -11.98
CA GLY A 79 -9.98 -1.04 -12.02
C GLY A 79 -9.76 -2.03 -10.86
N LEU A 80 -8.96 -1.68 -9.85
CA LEU A 80 -8.73 -2.53 -8.68
C LEU A 80 -9.63 -2.20 -7.47
N SER A 81 -10.44 -1.14 -7.53
CA SER A 81 -11.25 -0.66 -6.41
C SER A 81 -12.17 -1.73 -5.81
N SER A 82 -12.80 -2.54 -6.65
CA SER A 82 -13.76 -3.57 -6.25
C SER A 82 -13.13 -4.72 -5.45
N TYR A 83 -11.79 -4.83 -5.45
CA TYR A 83 -11.06 -5.87 -4.72
C TYR A 83 -10.63 -5.42 -3.31
N ALA A 84 -10.58 -4.12 -3.05
CA ALA A 84 -10.25 -3.56 -1.75
C ALA A 84 -11.51 -3.30 -0.90
N GLY A 85 -11.33 -3.26 0.42
CA GLY A 85 -12.38 -2.90 1.36
C GLY A 85 -11.98 -3.19 2.80
N PRO A 86 -12.88 -2.94 3.78
CA PRO A 86 -12.60 -3.15 5.19
C PRO A 86 -11.95 -4.51 5.48
N GLY A 87 -10.73 -4.45 6.01
CA GLY A 87 -9.92 -5.63 6.39
C GLY A 87 -8.95 -6.13 5.32
N SER A 88 -8.99 -5.62 4.09
CA SER A 88 -8.21 -6.12 2.95
C SER A 88 -7.95 -5.03 1.90
N TRP A 89 -6.70 -4.58 1.76
CA TRP A 89 -6.37 -3.37 0.98
C TRP A 89 -5.37 -3.63 -0.14
N ASN A 90 -5.56 -2.97 -1.29
CA ASN A 90 -4.54 -2.86 -2.31
C ASN A 90 -3.39 -1.99 -1.78
N ASP A 91 -2.16 -2.46 -1.93
CA ASP A 91 -0.95 -1.75 -1.47
C ASP A 91 -0.10 -1.32 -2.68
N PRO A 92 -0.20 -0.04 -3.11
CA PRO A 92 0.64 0.53 -4.17
C PRO A 92 2.05 0.92 -3.70
N ASP A 93 2.48 0.40 -2.54
CA ASP A 93 3.75 0.64 -1.83
C ASP A 93 3.78 1.87 -0.91
N MET A 94 4.86 1.96 -0.14
CA MET A 94 5.11 2.97 0.90
C MET A 94 5.10 4.42 0.36
N LEU A 95 4.94 5.39 1.26
CA LEU A 95 4.99 6.81 0.93
C LEU A 95 6.44 7.29 0.77
N GLU A 96 6.72 7.97 -0.35
CA GLU A 96 8.02 8.61 -0.61
C GLU A 96 8.09 10.08 -0.12
N VAL A 97 7.01 10.57 0.49
CA VAL A 97 6.87 11.96 0.96
C VAL A 97 8.03 12.39 1.84
N GLY A 98 8.84 13.33 1.34
CA GLY A 98 9.97 13.91 2.07
C GLY A 98 11.33 13.27 1.84
N ASN A 99 11.49 12.38 0.86
CA ASN A 99 12.78 11.75 0.53
C ASN A 99 13.68 12.58 -0.40
N GLY A 100 13.13 13.63 -1.01
CA GLY A 100 13.84 14.71 -1.70
C GLY A 100 13.89 14.62 -3.24
N GLY A 101 13.35 13.57 -3.85
CA GLY A 101 13.37 13.30 -5.28
C GLY A 101 12.16 13.81 -6.07
N MET A 102 11.08 14.19 -5.38
CA MET A 102 9.89 14.86 -5.95
C MET A 102 9.69 16.29 -5.43
N THR A 103 8.93 17.11 -6.17
CA THR A 103 8.51 18.45 -5.72
C THR A 103 7.47 18.37 -4.59
N HIS A 104 7.20 19.50 -3.94
CA HIS A 104 6.18 19.57 -2.90
C HIS A 104 4.79 19.21 -3.44
N GLU A 105 4.42 19.72 -4.62
CA GLU A 105 3.14 19.48 -5.28
C GLU A 105 3.01 18.02 -5.73
N GLU A 106 4.11 17.40 -6.16
CA GLU A 106 4.16 15.97 -6.50
C GLU A 106 3.94 15.12 -5.25
N TYR A 107 4.54 15.46 -4.10
CA TYR A 107 4.27 14.78 -2.83
C TYR A 107 2.84 14.97 -2.33
N GLN A 108 2.26 16.17 -2.50
CA GLN A 108 0.86 16.43 -2.16
C GLN A 108 -0.07 15.54 -2.99
N SER A 109 0.20 15.42 -4.29
CA SER A 109 -0.54 14.55 -5.20
C SER A 109 -0.39 13.08 -4.80
N HIS A 110 0.83 12.64 -4.50
CA HIS A 110 1.13 11.28 -4.07
C HIS A 110 0.38 10.90 -2.80
N PHE A 111 0.46 11.72 -1.74
CA PHE A 111 -0.23 11.48 -0.48
C PHE A 111 -1.75 11.47 -0.64
N SER A 112 -2.30 12.46 -1.35
CA SER A 112 -3.75 12.59 -1.54
C SER A 112 -4.34 11.43 -2.33
N LEU A 113 -3.64 10.94 -3.36
CA LEU A 113 -4.11 9.82 -4.16
C LEU A 113 -3.96 8.49 -3.44
N TRP A 114 -2.89 8.27 -2.66
CA TRP A 114 -2.78 7.08 -1.81
C TRP A 114 -3.90 7.06 -0.76
N ALA A 115 -4.21 8.23 -0.18
CA ALA A 115 -5.31 8.38 0.75
C ALA A 115 -6.67 8.04 0.10
N ALA A 116 -6.97 8.64 -1.05
CA ALA A 116 -8.21 8.39 -1.80
C ALA A 116 -8.38 6.91 -2.19
N MET A 117 -7.27 6.23 -2.53
CA MET A 117 -7.29 4.81 -2.90
C MET A 117 -7.37 3.84 -1.71
N LYS A 118 -7.43 4.35 -0.47
CA LYS A 118 -7.36 3.55 0.77
C LYS A 118 -6.09 2.69 0.86
N ALA A 119 -4.99 3.17 0.25
CA ALA A 119 -3.69 2.54 0.37
C ALA A 119 -3.20 2.59 1.83
N PRO A 120 -2.34 1.63 2.27
CA PRO A 120 -1.59 1.79 3.51
C PRO A 120 -0.75 3.08 3.49
N LEU A 121 -0.96 3.96 4.47
CA LEU A 121 -0.17 5.20 4.61
C LEU A 121 1.07 4.95 5.50
N LEU A 122 2.06 4.24 4.94
CA LEU A 122 3.31 3.92 5.62
C LEU A 122 4.39 4.95 5.27
N ILE A 123 4.83 5.75 6.25
CA ILE A 123 5.85 6.79 6.04
C ILE A 123 7.21 6.15 5.71
N GLY A 124 7.77 6.49 4.54
CA GLY A 124 9.07 6.02 4.07
C GLY A 124 10.25 6.96 4.33
N CYS A 125 10.01 8.15 4.91
CA CYS A 125 11.06 9.15 5.13
C CYS A 125 11.65 9.13 6.55
N ALA A 126 12.82 9.77 6.70
CA ALA A 126 13.45 9.93 8.02
C ALA A 126 12.70 10.96 8.88
N LEU A 127 12.16 10.52 10.02
CA LEU A 127 11.40 11.40 10.94
C LEU A 127 12.27 12.34 11.78
N LYS A 128 13.54 11.99 11.99
CA LYS A 128 14.43 12.68 12.97
C LYS A 128 14.61 14.18 12.70
N ASN A 129 14.46 14.62 11.45
CA ASN A 129 14.57 16.02 11.03
C ASN A 129 13.53 16.34 9.94
N ILE A 130 12.29 15.86 10.11
CA ILE A 130 11.23 16.10 9.14
C ILE A 130 10.99 17.61 8.95
N SER A 131 10.89 18.06 7.70
CA SER A 131 10.62 19.47 7.40
C SER A 131 9.16 19.83 7.70
N ASN A 132 8.87 21.11 7.99
CA ASN A 132 7.49 21.56 8.17
C ASN A 132 6.62 21.34 6.93
N ALA A 133 7.21 21.48 5.73
CA ALA A 133 6.52 21.22 4.47
C ALA A 133 6.18 19.72 4.27
N THR A 134 7.05 18.82 4.72
CA THR A 134 6.77 17.38 4.72
C THR A 134 5.69 17.05 5.76
N LEU A 135 5.79 17.64 6.96
CA LEU A 135 4.83 17.43 8.03
C LEU A 135 3.43 17.96 7.68
N SER A 136 3.33 19.07 6.95
CA SER A 136 2.04 19.60 6.50
C SER A 136 1.32 18.68 5.50
N ILE A 137 2.06 17.83 4.78
CA ILE A 137 1.47 16.79 3.93
C ILE A 137 1.09 15.59 4.79
N LEU A 138 2.06 14.99 5.48
CA LEU A 138 1.86 13.74 6.23
C LEU A 138 0.91 13.87 7.43
N GLY A 139 0.79 15.07 7.99
CA GLY A 139 -0.08 15.39 9.12
C GLY A 139 -1.41 16.03 8.72
N ASN A 140 -1.79 16.01 7.44
CA ASN A 140 -3.06 16.57 6.99
C ASN A 140 -4.22 15.66 7.43
N GLU A 141 -4.89 16.04 8.52
CA GLU A 141 -5.97 15.26 9.14
C GLU A 141 -7.18 15.06 8.21
N GLU A 142 -7.49 16.02 7.33
CA GLU A 142 -8.62 15.90 6.39
C GLU A 142 -8.35 14.83 5.33
N ILE A 143 -7.12 14.79 4.80
CA ILE A 143 -6.72 13.76 3.83
C ILE A 143 -6.61 12.39 4.50
N ILE A 144 -6.11 12.33 5.73
CA ILE A 144 -6.10 11.09 6.53
C ILE A 144 -7.52 10.61 6.80
N ALA A 145 -8.46 11.51 7.12
CA ALA A 145 -9.86 11.17 7.35
C ALA A 145 -10.51 10.56 6.10
N ILE A 146 -10.15 11.04 4.89
CA ILE A 146 -10.53 10.36 3.65
C ILE A 146 -10.00 8.92 3.69
N ASN A 147 -8.69 8.70 3.88
CA ASN A 147 -8.12 7.35 3.91
C ASN A 147 -8.78 6.41 4.95
N GLN A 148 -9.14 6.95 6.11
CA GLN A 148 -9.71 6.20 7.24
C GLN A 148 -11.23 6.15 7.27
N ASP A 149 -11.89 6.62 6.19
CA ASP A 149 -13.35 6.58 6.10
C ASP A 149 -13.89 5.15 6.30
N PRO A 150 -14.85 4.94 7.22
CA PRO A 150 -15.37 3.61 7.56
C PRO A 150 -16.05 2.86 6.41
N LEU A 151 -16.52 3.55 5.36
CA LEU A 151 -17.06 2.88 4.17
C LEU A 151 -15.96 2.09 3.47
N GLY A 152 -14.71 2.54 3.55
CA GLY A 152 -13.55 1.80 3.09
C GLY A 152 -13.54 1.54 1.58
N VAL A 153 -14.18 2.40 0.80
CA VAL A 153 -14.24 2.25 -0.67
C VAL A 153 -13.07 2.98 -1.30
N GLN A 154 -12.23 2.23 -2.01
CA GLN A 154 -11.16 2.77 -2.85
C GLN A 154 -11.75 3.61 -3.99
N ALA A 155 -11.22 4.82 -4.19
CA ALA A 155 -11.57 5.66 -5.32
C ALA A 155 -11.18 5.01 -6.66
N ASP A 156 -12.00 5.24 -7.69
CA ASP A 156 -11.76 4.84 -9.07
C ASP A 156 -11.42 6.04 -9.95
N LEU A 157 -10.64 5.77 -11.00
CA LEU A 157 -10.42 6.72 -12.09
C LEU A 157 -11.68 6.79 -12.96
N LEU A 158 -12.29 7.97 -13.07
CA LEU A 158 -13.49 8.18 -13.89
C LEU A 158 -13.15 8.61 -15.32
N GLU A 159 -12.16 9.48 -15.49
CA GLU A 159 -11.78 10.06 -16.77
C GLU A 159 -10.27 10.33 -16.81
N ARG A 160 -9.69 10.21 -18.01
CA ARG A 160 -8.32 10.58 -18.31
C ARG A 160 -8.32 11.30 -19.66
N GLU A 161 -7.91 12.57 -19.64
CA GLU A 161 -7.70 13.38 -20.85
C GLU A 161 -6.44 12.95 -21.61
#